data_AF-A0A161N4H4-F1
#
_entry.id   AF-A0A161N4H4-F1
#
_cell.length_a   1.000
_cell.length_b   1.000
_cell.length_c   1.000
_cell.angle_alpha   90.00
_cell.angle_beta   90.00
_cell.angle_gamma   90.00
#
_symmetry.space_group_name_H-M   'P 1'
#
loop_
_entity.id
_entity.type
_entity.pdbx_description
1 polymer ?
#
loop_
_entity_poly.entity_id
_entity_poly.type
_entity_poly.pdbx_seq_one_letter_code
_entity_poly.pdbx_strand_id
1 'polypeptide(L)'
;MINTFDANGELGIHESLWNFHAWIDVWLARPDLPPGYGGWQAVDPTMNIGPSSLEAIKRGEVGYEFDVTEKISEVNADLVDWKEDEKLCLATEKLKPLQIMLDIRC
;
A
#
# COMPACT_ATOMS: atom_id res chain seq x y z
N MET A 1 -4.43 -5.29 2.20
CA MET A 1 -3.96 -6.63 1.83
C MET A 1 -4.69 -7.68 2.64
N ILE A 2 -5.03 -8.79 1.99
CA ILE A 2 -5.83 -9.87 2.58
C ILE A 2 -5.10 -11.21 2.49
N ASN A 3 -5.10 -11.95 3.60
CA ASN A 3 -4.83 -13.38 3.60
C ASN A 3 -6.09 -14.15 3.99
N THR A 4 -6.35 -15.27 3.33
CA THR A 4 -7.41 -16.20 3.72
C THR A 4 -6.81 -17.53 4.12
N PHE A 5 -7.30 -18.08 5.22
CA PHE A 5 -6.93 -19.38 5.76
C PHE A 5 -8.15 -20.29 5.77
N ASP A 6 -7.95 -21.55 5.39
CA ASP A 6 -8.98 -22.58 5.53
C ASP A 6 -9.23 -22.93 7.01
N ALA A 7 -10.20 -23.81 7.27
CA ALA A 7 -10.50 -24.31 8.61
C ALA A 7 -9.28 -24.93 9.34
N ASN A 8 -8.40 -25.61 8.59
CA ASN A 8 -7.20 -26.27 9.11
C ASN A 8 -6.06 -25.27 9.40
N GLY A 9 -6.18 -24.03 8.92
CA GLY A 9 -5.16 -22.99 9.02
C GLY A 9 -4.18 -22.98 7.84
N GLU A 10 -4.48 -23.69 6.77
CA GLU A 10 -3.71 -23.66 5.52
C GLU A 10 -4.02 -22.38 4.74
N LEU A 11 -2.98 -21.78 4.14
CA LEU A 11 -3.11 -20.54 3.38
C LEU A 11 -3.82 -20.80 2.03
N GLY A 12 -4.94 -20.14 1.81
CA GLY A 12 -5.72 -20.20 0.58
C GLY A 12 -5.30 -19.11 -0.41
N ILE A 13 -5.82 -17.90 -0.22
CA ILE A 13 -5.51 -16.72 -1.05
C ILE A 13 -4.60 -15.81 -0.24
N HIS A 14 -3.54 -15.32 -0.87
CA HIS A 14 -2.62 -14.34 -0.30
C HIS A 14 -2.38 -13.24 -1.33
N GLU A 15 -2.77 -12.01 -1.02
CA GLU A 15 -2.47 -10.84 -1.85
C GLU A 15 -0.97 -10.47 -1.78
N SER A 16 -0.50 -9.62 -2.69
CA SER A 16 0.92 -9.32 -2.92
C SER A 16 1.62 -8.59 -1.75
N LEU A 17 1.89 -9.29 -0.65
CA LEU A 17 2.74 -8.81 0.45
C LEU A 17 4.21 -9.12 0.15
N TRP A 18 5.04 -8.09 0.16
CA TRP A 18 6.47 -8.21 -0.10
C TRP A 18 7.29 -8.03 1.18
N ASN A 19 8.34 -8.84 1.33
CA ASN A 19 9.29 -8.68 2.43
C ASN A 19 10.00 -7.32 2.36
N PHE A 20 10.33 -6.89 1.15
CA PHE A 20 10.81 -5.54 0.84
C PHE A 20 10.42 -5.21 -0.59
N HIS A 21 10.31 -3.92 -0.86
CA HIS A 21 10.18 -3.36 -2.20
C HIS A 21 11.02 -2.09 -2.27
N ALA A 22 11.61 -1.83 -3.43
CA ALA A 22 12.51 -0.70 -3.62
C ALA A 22 12.10 0.09 -4.87
N TRP A 23 12.10 1.41 -4.73
CA TRP A 23 11.86 2.36 -5.82
C TRP A 23 12.96 3.42 -5.83
N ILE A 24 12.82 4.42 -6.71
CA ILE A 24 13.77 5.52 -6.87
C ILE A 24 13.10 6.83 -6.50
N ASP A 25 13.76 7.64 -5.68
CA ASP A 25 13.33 9.02 -5.43
C ASP A 25 14.14 10.00 -6.31
N VAL A 26 13.44 10.94 -6.91
CA VAL A 26 14.02 11.99 -7.76
C VAL A 26 13.57 13.37 -7.30
N TRP A 27 14.44 14.37 -7.37
CA TRP A 27 14.09 15.73 -6.99
C TRP A 27 13.54 16.51 -8.20
N LEU A 28 12.25 16.84 -8.19
CA LEU A 28 11.57 17.50 -9.30
C LEU A 28 10.63 18.61 -8.80
N ALA A 29 10.47 19.65 -9.62
CA ALA A 29 9.35 20.56 -9.45
C ALA A 29 8.06 19.92 -9.98
N ARG A 30 6.92 20.22 -9.35
CA ARG A 30 5.57 19.79 -9.77
C ARG A 30 4.68 21.01 -10.02
N PRO A 31 4.90 21.75 -11.13
CA PRO A 31 4.10 22.95 -11.44
C PRO A 31 2.64 22.62 -11.78
N ASP A 32 2.35 21.35 -12.02
CA ASP A 32 1.02 20.79 -12.26
C ASP A 32 0.21 20.58 -10.97
N LEU A 33 0.85 20.61 -9.79
CA LEU A 33 0.21 20.49 -8.48
C LEU A 33 0.20 21.83 -7.73
N PRO A 34 -0.64 21.98 -6.68
CA PRO A 34 -0.56 23.13 -5.79
C PRO A 34 0.84 23.33 -5.18
N PRO A 35 1.20 24.57 -4.80
CA PRO A 35 2.47 24.84 -4.14
C PRO A 35 2.65 23.97 -2.89
N GLY A 36 3.83 23.33 -2.77
CA GLY A 36 4.17 22.46 -1.63
C GLY A 36 4.37 20.99 -2.00
N TYR A 37 3.97 20.55 -3.20
CA TYR A 37 4.10 19.15 -3.64
C TYR A 37 5.32 18.85 -4.54
N GLY A 38 6.17 19.85 -4.81
CA GLY A 38 7.48 19.64 -5.43
C GLY A 38 8.51 19.05 -4.45
N GLY A 39 9.74 18.84 -4.91
CA GLY A 39 10.81 18.21 -4.12
C GLY A 39 10.96 16.74 -4.48
N TRP A 40 11.11 15.87 -3.49
CA TRP A 40 11.24 14.43 -3.70
C TRP A 40 9.97 13.81 -4.30
N GLN A 41 10.13 13.06 -5.38
CA GLN A 41 9.09 12.29 -6.06
C GLN A 41 9.50 10.82 -6.15
N ALA A 42 8.59 9.92 -5.81
CA ALA A 42 8.77 8.49 -5.97
C ALA A 42 8.51 8.10 -7.43
N VAL A 43 9.42 7.33 -8.01
CA VAL A 43 9.33 6.75 -9.34
C VAL A 43 9.61 5.27 -9.22
N ASP A 44 8.71 4.46 -9.75
CA ASP A 44 8.80 3.01 -9.63
C ASP A 44 8.81 2.32 -11.00
N PRO A 45 10.00 1.94 -11.49
CA PRO A 45 10.13 1.24 -12.77
C PRO A 45 9.57 -0.19 -12.75
N THR A 46 9.41 -0.80 -11.56
CA THR A 46 8.92 -2.19 -11.47
C THR A 46 7.43 -2.28 -11.75
N MET A 47 6.69 -1.21 -11.45
CA MET A 47 5.27 -1.06 -11.71
C MET A 47 4.95 -0.05 -12.81
N ASN A 48 5.94 0.69 -13.32
CA ASN A 48 5.80 1.81 -14.27
C ASN A 48 4.88 2.93 -13.75
N ILE A 49 5.02 3.31 -12.48
CA ILE A 49 4.22 4.37 -11.84
C ILE A 49 5.08 5.56 -11.40
N GLY A 50 4.42 6.71 -11.21
CA GLY A 50 5.02 7.97 -10.80
C GLY A 50 5.33 8.92 -11.97
N PRO A 51 5.87 10.13 -11.70
CA PRO A 51 6.38 10.60 -10.42
C PRO A 51 5.27 10.98 -9.41
N SER A 52 5.30 10.35 -8.24
CA SER A 52 4.36 10.59 -7.13
C SER A 52 5.00 11.48 -6.07
N SER A 53 4.34 12.57 -5.68
CA SER A 53 4.90 13.49 -4.68
C SER A 53 4.98 12.83 -3.30
N LEU A 54 6.16 12.80 -2.69
CA LEU A 54 6.32 12.26 -1.33
C LEU A 54 5.51 13.05 -0.31
N GLU A 55 5.36 14.36 -0.50
CA GLU A 55 4.53 15.18 0.38
C GLU A 55 3.05 14.82 0.24
N ALA A 56 2.59 14.52 -0.98
CA ALA A 56 1.22 14.06 -1.23
C ALA A 56 0.97 12.68 -0.59
N ILE A 57 1.94 11.76 -0.70
CA ILE A 57 1.88 10.44 -0.07
C ILE A 57 1.81 10.58 1.46
N LYS A 58 2.70 11.38 2.07
CA LYS A 58 2.74 11.61 3.53
C LYS A 58 1.44 12.21 4.06
N ARG A 59 0.75 13.03 3.26
CA ARG A 59 -0.54 13.66 3.62
C ARG A 59 -1.77 12.82 3.30
N GLY A 60 -1.62 11.74 2.54
CA GLY A 60 -2.73 10.87 2.14
C GLY A 60 -3.58 11.44 1.00
N GLU A 61 -2.99 12.23 0.09
CA GLU A 61 -3.70 12.95 -0.98
C GLU A 61 -3.97 12.06 -2.20
N VAL A 62 -4.97 11.18 -2.10
CA VAL A 62 -5.37 10.18 -3.12
C VAL A 62 -5.86 10.77 -4.46
N GLY A 63 -6.04 12.09 -4.56
CA GLY A 63 -6.56 12.76 -5.76
C GLY A 63 -5.49 13.37 -6.66
N TYR A 64 -4.22 13.31 -6.30
CA TYR A 64 -3.14 13.90 -7.08
C TYR A 64 -2.44 12.89 -7.97
N GLU A 65 -2.27 13.27 -9.22
CA GLU A 65 -1.42 12.55 -10.15
C GLU A 65 0.06 12.70 -9.74
N PHE A 66 0.96 11.78 -10.09
CA PHE A 66 0.67 10.48 -10.68
C PHE A 66 0.69 9.42 -9.57
N ASP A 67 -0.25 8.47 -9.61
CA ASP A 67 -0.24 7.22 -8.84
C ASP A 67 0.00 7.38 -7.32
N VAL A 68 -0.44 8.50 -6.74
CA VAL A 68 -0.23 8.78 -5.31
C VAL A 68 -1.00 7.77 -4.45
N THR A 69 -2.18 7.34 -4.89
CA THR A 69 -3.01 6.36 -4.20
C THR A 69 -2.32 5.00 -4.13
N GLU A 70 -1.75 4.56 -5.24
CA GLU A 70 -1.00 3.33 -5.37
C GLU A 70 0.20 3.35 -4.43
N LYS A 71 0.96 4.46 -4.41
CA LYS A 71 2.07 4.62 -3.46
C LYS A 71 1.64 4.66 -1.99
N ILE A 72 0.52 5.31 -1.66
CA ILE A 72 -0.06 5.24 -0.30
C ILE A 72 -0.41 3.79 0.05
N SER A 73 -0.99 3.03 -0.89
CA SER A 73 -1.37 1.65 -0.67
C SER A 73 -0.16 0.73 -0.42
N GLU A 74 0.99 0.99 -1.04
CA GLU A 74 2.22 0.23 -0.80
C GLU A 74 2.78 0.43 0.62
N VAL A 75 2.67 1.65 1.17
CA VAL A 75 3.35 2.01 2.43
C VAL A 75 2.45 2.06 3.65
N ASN A 76 1.13 2.13 3.46
CA ASN A 76 0.17 2.33 4.55
C ASN A 76 -1.06 1.41 4.47
N ALA A 77 -0.95 0.25 3.81
CA ALA A 77 -2.02 -0.73 3.78
C ALA A 77 -2.20 -1.46 5.12
N ASP A 78 -3.45 -1.82 5.42
CA ASP A 78 -3.77 -2.79 6.45
C ASP A 78 -3.62 -4.21 5.92
N LEU A 79 -3.01 -5.08 6.72
CA LEU A 79 -3.08 -6.53 6.54
C LEU A 79 -4.23 -7.09 7.38
N VAL A 80 -5.15 -7.78 6.72
CA VAL A 80 -6.27 -8.44 7.36
C VAL A 80 -6.24 -9.93 7.04
N ASP A 81 -6.08 -10.73 8.07
CA ASP A 81 -6.18 -12.18 7.97
C ASP A 81 -7.63 -12.63 8.25
N TRP A 82 -8.15 -13.52 7.43
CA TRP A 82 -9.47 -14.14 7.59
C TRP A 82 -9.33 -15.65 7.69
N LYS A 83 -10.07 -16.27 8.61
CA LYS A 83 -10.12 -17.73 8.71
C LYS A 83 -11.55 -18.25 8.52
N GLU A 84 -11.71 -19.31 7.75
CA GLU A 84 -13.00 -20.01 7.63
C GLU A 84 -13.42 -20.65 8.96
N ASP A 85 -14.69 -20.46 9.33
CA ASP A 85 -15.28 -21.12 10.49
C ASP A 85 -15.88 -22.48 10.08
N GLU A 86 -15.40 -23.56 10.68
CA GLU A 86 -15.91 -24.92 10.47
C GLU A 86 -17.41 -25.05 10.77
N LYS A 87 -17.96 -24.20 11.64
CA LYS A 87 -19.35 -24.29 12.10
C LYS A 87 -20.33 -23.54 11.22
N LEU A 88 -19.85 -22.61 10.39
CA LEU A 88 -20.67 -21.81 9.49
C LEU A 88 -20.02 -21.84 8.11
N CYS A 89 -20.57 -22.66 7.21
CA CYS A 89 -20.14 -22.88 5.83
C CYS A 89 -19.98 -21.60 4.95
N LEU A 90 -20.34 -20.42 5.47
CA LEU A 90 -20.24 -19.12 4.80
C LEU A 90 -19.71 -17.98 5.72
N ALA A 91 -19.29 -18.28 6.96
CA ALA A 91 -18.78 -17.25 7.86
C ALA A 91 -17.25 -17.34 7.98
N THR A 92 -16.59 -16.19 7.90
CA THR A 92 -15.17 -16.04 8.14
C THR A 92 -14.97 -15.20 9.40
N GLU A 93 -14.03 -15.61 10.24
CA GLU A 93 -13.61 -14.83 11.40
C GLU A 93 -12.48 -13.88 10.99
N LYS A 94 -12.67 -12.59 11.26
CA LYS A 94 -11.62 -11.58 11.06
C LYS A 94 -10.60 -11.73 12.19
N LEU A 95 -9.36 -12.03 11.83
CA LEU A 95 -8.24 -11.96 12.76
C LEU A 95 -7.80 -10.51 12.94
N LYS A 96 -6.94 -10.28 13.94
CA LYS A 96 -6.54 -8.93 14.34
C LYS A 96 -5.82 -8.23 13.16
N PRO A 97 -6.29 -7.05 12.71
CA PRO A 97 -5.63 -6.36 11.61
C PRO A 97 -4.24 -5.87 12.05
N LEU A 98 -3.28 -5.94 11.14
CA LEU A 98 -1.94 -5.40 11.32
C LEU A 98 -1.76 -4.23 10.35
N GLN A 99 -1.57 -3.03 10.90
CA GLN A 99 -1.23 -1.87 10.08
C GLN A 99 0.23 -2.01 9.61
N ILE A 100 0.43 -2.07 8.29
CA ILE A 100 1.76 -1.95 7.70
C ILE A 100 1.96 -0.44 7.49
N MET A 101 2.83 0.15 8.30
CA MET A 101 3.22 1.56 8.17
C MET A 101 4.72 1.62 7.90
N LEU A 102 5.08 1.86 6.64
CA LEU A 102 6.44 2.11 6.23
C LEU A 102 6.72 3.61 6.31
N ASP A 103 7.69 3.97 7.12
CA ASP A 103 8.11 5.36 7.30
C ASP A 103 8.97 5.80 6.10
N ILE A 104 8.38 6.59 5.19
CA ILE A 104 9.09 7.24 4.09
C ILE A 104 9.94 8.38 4.67
N ARG A 105 11.15 8.06 5.14
CA ARG A 105 12.12 9.04 5.67
C ARG A 105 12.97 9.65 4.57
N CYS A 106 12.37 10.58 3.83
CA CYS A 106 13.09 11.52 2.95
C CYS A 106 12.87 12.94 3.44
#